data_AF-A0A847XTC9-F1
#
_entry.id   AF-A0A847XTC9-F1
#
_cell.length_a   1.000
_cell.length_b   1.000
_cell.length_c   1.000
_cell.angle_alpha   90.00
_cell.angle_beta   90.00
_cell.angle_gamma   90.00
#
_symmetry.space_group_name_H-M   'P 1'
#
loop_
_entity.id
_entity.type
_entity.pdbx_description
1 polymer ?
#
loop_
_entity_poly.entity_id
_entity_poly.type
_entity_poly.pdbx_seq_one_letter_code
_entity_poly.pdbx_strand_id
1 'polypeptide(L)'
;MPALDDNMEAGYKIKGMKEEEYPVLFAIIKNLMGIYNIKKIRVFIRPKFENACALSLFGNYLIIGKPFIENLDTDELEAVISHEFSHLFNRDSFSVLILSIIFCSPTVVFYLLIDPNSPSFLMITLFFLSLIFLIYGFKIRNWITFHHELRADREAVLRTRKPKALQSALIKITTQPLISPNRPSHFALFIESIYWLIAYFIGFEHPHLKERIEYLDFTNKILEYHEVNPEISQDDFIVLKACSSDGQ
;
A
#
# COMPACT_ATOMS: atom_id res chain seq x y z
N MET A 1 21.13 2.14 -19.37
CA MET A 1 19.87 1.50 -19.80
C MET A 1 19.10 2.52 -20.61
N PRO A 2 18.67 2.17 -21.84
CA PRO A 2 18.30 3.12 -22.87
C PRO A 2 16.95 3.79 -22.55
N ALA A 3 16.76 4.97 -23.13
CA ALA A 3 15.54 5.75 -23.09
C ALA A 3 14.33 4.86 -23.42
N LEU A 4 13.30 4.91 -22.56
CA LEU A 4 12.01 4.31 -22.85
C LEU A 4 11.40 5.10 -24.00
N ASP A 5 11.41 4.47 -25.16
CA ASP A 5 10.88 4.93 -26.44
C ASP A 5 9.37 5.20 -26.33
N ASP A 6 8.95 6.36 -26.86
CA ASP A 6 7.59 6.92 -26.84
C ASP A 6 6.58 6.11 -27.68
N ASN A 7 6.97 4.94 -28.20
CA ASN A 7 6.21 4.18 -29.20
C ASN A 7 5.48 2.91 -28.70
N MET A 8 5.35 2.67 -27.40
CA MET A 8 4.43 1.62 -26.90
C MET A 8 2.98 2.12 -26.79
N GLU A 9 2.39 2.52 -27.93
CA GLU A 9 0.97 2.83 -28.06
C GLU A 9 0.14 1.59 -28.42
N ALA A 10 -0.73 1.15 -27.49
CA ALA A 10 -2.14 0.75 -27.76
C ALA A 10 -2.77 0.14 -26.49
N GLY A 11 -3.24 1.00 -25.57
CA GLY A 11 -4.10 0.60 -24.45
C GLY A 11 -3.72 1.19 -23.08
N TYR A 12 -2.45 1.54 -22.89
CA TYR A 12 -1.90 2.03 -21.62
C TYR A 12 -0.92 3.20 -21.87
N LYS A 13 -1.39 4.31 -22.44
CA LYS A 13 -0.58 5.54 -22.56
C LYS A 13 -0.25 6.05 -21.16
N ILE A 14 0.96 5.75 -20.70
CA ILE A 14 1.55 6.31 -19.48
C ILE A 14 2.16 7.65 -19.88
N LYS A 15 1.48 8.75 -19.57
CA LYS A 15 1.99 10.10 -19.87
C LYS A 15 2.79 10.60 -18.67
N GLY A 16 4.03 11.04 -18.90
CA GLY A 16 4.79 11.78 -17.90
C GLY A 16 4.04 13.07 -17.53
N MET A 17 3.94 13.36 -16.24
CA MET A 17 3.27 14.56 -15.76
C MET A 17 4.01 15.82 -16.22
N LYS A 18 3.29 16.77 -16.83
CA LYS A 18 3.77 18.14 -17.07
C LYS A 18 3.22 19.04 -15.97
N GLU A 19 4.06 19.91 -15.41
CA GLU A 19 3.69 20.84 -14.33
C GLU A 19 2.49 21.71 -14.71
N GLU A 20 2.46 22.19 -15.95
CA GLU A 20 1.40 23.04 -16.52
C GLU A 20 0.02 22.36 -16.54
N GLU A 21 -0.04 21.03 -16.64
CA GLU A 21 -1.28 20.27 -16.76
C GLU A 21 -1.92 20.00 -15.38
N TYR A 22 -1.11 19.98 -14.32
CA TYR A 22 -1.53 19.60 -12.96
C TYR A 22 -0.75 20.38 -11.87
N PRO A 23 -0.94 21.71 -11.77
CA PRO A 23 -0.11 22.57 -10.90
C PRO A 23 -0.28 22.26 -9.40
N VAL A 24 -1.51 22.01 -8.95
CA VAL A 24 -1.81 21.70 -7.54
C VAL A 24 -1.14 20.38 -7.12
N LEU A 25 -1.31 19.35 -7.94
CA LEU A 25 -0.72 18.04 -7.71
C LEU A 25 0.82 18.11 -7.70
N PHE A 26 1.40 18.92 -8.59
CA PHE A 26 2.85 19.13 -8.63
C PHE A 26 3.36 19.80 -7.35
N ALA A 27 2.66 20.82 -6.83
CA ALA A 27 2.99 21.48 -5.58
C ALA A 27 2.94 20.52 -4.38
N ILE A 28 1.89 19.70 -4.29
CA ILE A 28 1.74 18.66 -3.26
C ILE A 28 2.92 17.68 -3.31
N ILE A 29 3.22 17.13 -4.48
CA ILE A 29 4.32 16.19 -4.68
C ILE A 29 5.66 16.82 -4.28
N LYS A 30 5.91 18.07 -4.67
CA LYS A 30 7.14 18.80 -4.32
C LYS A 30 7.28 19.01 -2.81
N ASN A 31 6.19 19.36 -2.13
CA ASN A 31 6.17 19.51 -0.67
C ASN A 31 6.50 18.17 0.02
N LEU A 32 5.80 17.09 -0.38
CA LEU A 32 5.99 15.76 0.18
C LEU A 32 7.38 15.19 -0.11
N MET A 33 7.99 15.50 -1.26
CA MET A 33 9.39 15.16 -1.54
C MET A 33 10.34 15.77 -0.51
N GLY A 34 10.10 17.02 -0.08
CA GLY A 34 10.84 17.67 0.99
C GLY A 34 10.64 16.98 2.33
N ILE A 35 9.39 16.73 2.70
CA ILE A 35 9.02 16.13 4.00
C ILE A 35 9.57 14.70 4.14
N TYR A 36 9.49 13.88 3.09
CA TYR A 36 9.98 12.50 3.09
C TYR A 36 11.46 12.38 2.67
N ASN A 37 12.14 13.50 2.38
CA ASN A 37 13.52 13.53 1.88
C ASN A 37 13.75 12.64 0.64
N ILE A 38 12.79 12.61 -0.28
CA ILE A 38 12.84 11.85 -1.52
C ILE A 38 13.44 12.72 -2.62
N LYS A 39 14.68 12.40 -3.04
CA LYS A 39 15.43 13.21 -4.02
C LYS A 39 14.89 13.13 -5.44
N LYS A 40 14.33 11.99 -5.84
CA LYS A 40 13.85 11.74 -7.20
C LYS A 40 12.65 10.80 -7.17
N ILE A 41 11.62 11.19 -7.91
CA ILE A 41 10.41 10.41 -8.14
C ILE A 41 9.99 10.57 -9.61
N ARG A 42 9.45 9.52 -10.21
CA ARG A 42 8.83 9.59 -11.54
C ARG A 42 7.33 9.47 -11.38
N VAL A 43 6.61 10.45 -11.92
CA VAL A 43 5.16 10.55 -11.76
C VAL A 43 4.49 10.29 -13.10
N PHE A 44 3.52 9.39 -13.08
CA PHE A 44 2.80 8.93 -14.25
C PHE A 44 1.30 9.11 -14.07
N ILE A 45 0.63 9.67 -15.08
CA ILE A 45 -0.81 9.87 -15.03
C ILE A 45 -1.48 8.91 -16.00
N ARG A 46 -2.44 8.13 -15.48
CA ARG A 46 -3.16 7.11 -16.25
C ARG A 46 -4.65 7.49 -16.40
N PRO A 47 -5.17 7.65 -17.63
CA PRO A 47 -6.53 8.17 -17.85
C PRO A 47 -7.68 7.30 -17.32
N LYS A 48 -7.51 5.97 -17.30
CA LYS A 48 -8.57 5.00 -16.93
C LYS A 48 -8.27 4.24 -15.62
N PHE A 49 -7.38 4.77 -14.81
CA PHE A 49 -7.03 4.17 -13.53
C PHE A 49 -7.76 4.93 -12.44
N GLU A 50 -8.48 4.25 -11.56
CA GLU A 50 -9.33 4.88 -10.54
C GLU A 50 -8.64 4.90 -9.15
N ASN A 51 -7.32 4.77 -9.12
CA ASN A 51 -6.55 4.72 -7.88
C ASN A 51 -5.20 5.44 -8.02
N ALA A 52 -4.43 5.49 -6.95
CA ALA A 52 -3.02 5.83 -6.93
C ALA A 52 -2.18 4.62 -6.49
N CYS A 53 -0.91 4.58 -6.86
CA CYS A 53 0.00 3.50 -6.45
C CYS A 53 1.46 3.98 -6.48
N ALA A 54 2.16 3.72 -5.39
CA ALA A 54 3.61 3.88 -5.24
C ALA A 54 4.39 2.57 -5.44
N LEU A 55 5.51 2.64 -6.16
CA LEU A 55 6.44 1.54 -6.34
C LEU A 55 7.89 2.00 -6.06
N SER A 56 8.59 1.26 -5.20
CA SER A 56 9.93 1.62 -4.69
C SER A 56 11.02 0.59 -5.00
N LEU A 57 10.84 -0.23 -6.02
CA LEU A 57 11.72 -1.38 -6.30
C LEU A 57 13.01 -1.00 -7.06
N PHE A 58 12.86 -0.36 -8.23
CA PHE A 58 13.97 0.04 -9.11
C PHE A 58 14.08 1.57 -9.21
N GLY A 59 13.75 2.25 -8.11
CA GLY A 59 13.53 3.69 -8.03
C GLY A 59 12.14 4.00 -7.50
N ASN A 60 11.84 5.29 -7.34
CA ASN A 60 10.56 5.75 -6.82
C ASN A 60 9.64 6.14 -7.99
N TYR A 61 8.52 5.44 -8.08
CA TYR A 61 7.50 5.66 -9.09
C TYR A 61 6.16 5.91 -8.40
N LEU A 62 5.43 6.90 -8.89
CA LEU A 62 4.07 7.20 -8.46
C LEU A 62 3.17 7.20 -9.68
N ILE A 63 2.16 6.35 -9.66
CA ILE A 63 1.16 6.23 -10.72
C ILE A 63 -0.14 6.75 -10.16
N ILE A 64 -0.74 7.74 -10.82
CA ILE A 64 -1.97 8.38 -10.37
C ILE A 64 -3.02 8.30 -11.48
N GLY A 65 -4.23 7.90 -11.10
CA GLY A 65 -5.40 7.92 -11.94
C GLY A 65 -5.92 9.31 -12.24
N LYS A 66 -6.36 9.58 -13.47
CA LYS A 66 -7.04 10.84 -13.77
C LYS A 66 -8.37 11.00 -13.00
N PRO A 67 -9.28 10.00 -12.97
CA PRO A 67 -10.48 10.03 -12.12
C PRO A 67 -10.16 10.27 -10.64
N PHE A 68 -9.04 9.74 -10.16
CA PHE A 68 -8.60 9.91 -8.79
C PHE A 68 -8.25 11.38 -8.46
N ILE A 69 -7.62 12.09 -9.39
CA ILE A 69 -7.30 13.52 -9.24
C ILE A 69 -8.57 14.38 -9.31
N GLU A 70 -9.55 13.97 -10.12
CA GLU A 70 -10.79 14.73 -10.35
C GLU A 70 -11.83 14.55 -9.24
N ASN A 71 -11.80 13.42 -8.52
CA ASN A 71 -12.80 13.05 -7.51
C ASN A 71 -12.43 13.43 -6.07
N LEU A 72 -11.17 13.76 -5.82
CA LEU A 72 -10.66 14.09 -4.49
C LEU A 72 -10.39 15.58 -4.33
N ASP A 73 -10.74 16.10 -3.16
CA ASP A 73 -10.40 17.47 -2.79
C ASP A 73 -8.88 17.61 -2.55
N THR A 74 -8.36 18.84 -2.56
CA THR A 74 -6.92 19.09 -2.42
C THR A 74 -6.32 18.45 -1.15
N ASP A 75 -7.05 18.53 -0.03
CA ASP A 75 -6.62 17.95 1.25
C ASP A 75 -6.67 16.42 1.25
N GLU A 76 -7.66 15.83 0.59
CA GLU A 76 -7.78 14.38 0.42
C GLU A 76 -6.67 13.85 -0.49
N LEU A 77 -6.41 14.56 -1.58
CA LEU A 77 -5.35 14.25 -2.53
C LEU A 77 -3.97 14.32 -1.85
N GLU A 78 -3.70 15.36 -1.06
CA GLU A 78 -2.46 15.44 -0.27
C GLU A 78 -2.33 14.31 0.74
N ALA A 79 -3.43 13.97 1.44
CA ALA A 79 -3.43 12.89 2.42
C ALA A 79 -3.13 11.53 1.79
N VAL A 80 -3.77 11.19 0.67
CA VAL A 80 -3.52 9.91 -0.01
C VAL A 80 -2.14 9.88 -0.68
N ILE A 81 -1.68 10.97 -1.29
CA ILE A 81 -0.33 11.00 -1.84
C ILE A 81 0.71 10.87 -0.72
N SER A 82 0.47 11.47 0.45
CA SER A 82 1.33 11.26 1.62
C SER A 82 1.35 9.79 2.06
N HIS A 83 0.20 9.09 2.03
CA HIS A 83 0.12 7.65 2.27
C HIS A 83 0.98 6.86 1.25
N GLU A 84 0.85 7.14 -0.04
CA GLU A 84 1.68 6.52 -1.09
C GLU A 84 3.18 6.83 -0.92
N PHE A 85 3.52 8.06 -0.50
CA PHE A 85 4.90 8.44 -0.20
C PHE A 85 5.49 7.65 0.97
N SER A 86 4.67 7.26 1.95
CA SER A 86 5.11 6.39 3.04
C SER A 86 5.56 5.02 2.52
N HIS A 87 4.86 4.45 1.52
CA HIS A 87 5.30 3.21 0.87
C HIS A 87 6.62 3.37 0.10
N LEU A 88 6.85 4.54 -0.50
CA LEU A 88 8.12 4.86 -1.17
C LEU A 88 9.27 4.96 -0.17
N PHE A 89 9.05 5.72 0.90
CA PHE A 89 10.04 5.97 1.94
C PHE A 89 10.46 4.67 2.64
N ASN A 90 9.50 3.81 2.97
CA ASN A 90 9.75 2.56 3.67
C ASN A 90 10.12 1.37 2.78
N ARG A 91 10.08 1.54 1.44
CA ARG A 91 10.42 0.53 0.45
C ARG A 91 9.56 -0.74 0.51
N ASP A 92 8.26 -0.58 0.67
CA ASP A 92 7.34 -1.70 0.93
C ASP A 92 7.28 -2.72 -0.20
N SER A 93 7.38 -2.25 -1.45
CA SER A 93 7.45 -3.12 -2.63
C SER A 93 8.66 -4.05 -2.59
N PHE A 94 9.78 -3.60 -2.02
CA PHE A 94 10.99 -4.41 -1.88
C PHE A 94 10.84 -5.48 -0.79
N SER A 95 10.24 -5.12 0.35
CA SER A 95 9.93 -6.06 1.42
C SER A 95 8.99 -7.18 0.95
N VAL A 96 7.95 -6.83 0.19
CA VAL A 96 7.03 -7.82 -0.40
C VAL A 96 7.74 -8.69 -1.43
N LEU A 97 8.64 -8.12 -2.26
CA LEU A 97 9.43 -8.90 -3.22
C LEU A 97 10.30 -9.96 -2.53
N ILE A 98 11.05 -9.58 -1.49
CA ILE A 98 11.90 -10.53 -0.73
C ILE A 98 11.04 -11.67 -0.20
N LEU A 99 9.88 -11.33 0.36
CA LEU A 99 8.96 -12.31 0.90
C LEU A 99 8.44 -13.26 -0.17
N SER A 100 8.08 -12.74 -1.35
CA SER A 100 7.69 -13.54 -2.51
C SER A 100 8.80 -14.50 -2.95
N ILE A 101 10.06 -14.06 -3.00
CA ILE A 101 11.19 -14.92 -3.37
C ILE A 101 11.35 -16.06 -2.37
N ILE A 102 11.33 -15.75 -1.06
CA ILE A 102 11.50 -16.76 0.00
C ILE A 102 10.40 -17.82 -0.09
N PHE A 103 9.13 -17.41 -0.16
CA PHE A 103 8.02 -18.36 -0.12
C PHE A 103 7.74 -19.06 -1.43
N CYS A 104 8.13 -18.49 -2.57
CA CYS A 104 8.05 -19.18 -3.87
C CYS A 104 9.23 -20.11 -4.12
N SER A 105 10.35 -19.96 -3.40
CA SER A 105 11.57 -20.74 -3.67
C SER A 105 11.38 -22.26 -3.65
N PRO A 106 10.63 -22.88 -2.71
CA PRO A 106 10.45 -24.33 -2.74
C PRO A 106 9.61 -24.79 -3.93
N THR A 107 8.60 -23.99 -4.32
CA THR A 107 7.77 -24.26 -5.50
C THR A 107 8.60 -24.19 -6.78
N VAL A 108 9.51 -23.22 -6.89
CA VAL A 108 10.44 -23.11 -8.02
C VAL A 108 11.38 -24.32 -8.07
N VAL A 109 11.97 -24.71 -6.94
CA VAL A 109 12.84 -25.89 -6.86
C VAL A 109 12.08 -27.17 -7.20
N PHE A 110 10.85 -27.33 -6.69
CA PHE A 110 9.98 -28.44 -7.04
C PHE A 110 9.70 -28.50 -8.54
N TYR A 111 9.33 -27.36 -9.16
CA TYR A 111 9.05 -27.28 -10.59
C TYR A 111 10.29 -27.60 -11.45
N LEU A 112 11.48 -27.19 -11.03
CA LEU A 112 12.72 -27.47 -11.76
C LEU A 112 13.16 -28.94 -11.67
N LEU A 113 12.76 -29.65 -10.61
CA LEU A 113 13.15 -31.03 -10.35
C LEU A 113 12.06 -32.06 -10.68
N ILE A 114 10.89 -31.61 -11.16
CA ILE A 114 9.78 -32.51 -11.45
C ILE A 114 10.09 -33.39 -12.66
N ASP A 115 10.05 -34.70 -12.47
CA ASP A 115 10.04 -35.67 -13.57
C ASP A 115 8.68 -36.40 -13.59
N PRO A 116 7.79 -36.08 -14.55
CA PRO A 116 6.47 -36.70 -14.64
C PRO A 116 6.49 -38.22 -14.82
N ASN A 117 7.59 -38.78 -15.35
CA ASN A 117 7.67 -40.19 -15.67
C ASN A 117 8.22 -41.03 -14.51
N SER A 118 8.84 -40.40 -13.51
CA SER A 118 9.44 -41.09 -12.37
C SER A 118 9.30 -40.27 -11.08
N PRO A 119 8.13 -40.33 -10.40
CA PRO A 119 7.95 -39.64 -9.13
C PRO A 119 8.83 -40.24 -8.04
N SER A 120 9.84 -39.49 -7.61
CA SER A 120 10.73 -39.87 -6.51
C SER A 120 10.17 -39.44 -5.14
N PHE A 121 10.62 -40.09 -4.06
CA PHE A 121 10.28 -39.67 -2.70
C PHE A 121 10.62 -38.19 -2.45
N LEU A 122 11.77 -37.74 -2.97
CA LEU A 122 12.20 -36.34 -2.91
C LEU A 122 11.18 -35.40 -3.56
N MET A 123 10.58 -35.79 -4.70
CA MET A 123 9.57 -35.01 -5.39
C MET A 123 8.28 -34.87 -4.58
N ILE A 124 7.85 -35.96 -3.93
CA ILE A 124 6.70 -35.95 -3.02
C ILE A 124 6.97 -35.03 -1.83
N THR A 125 8.16 -35.12 -1.23
CA THR A 125 8.57 -34.23 -0.11
C THR A 125 8.55 -32.77 -0.52
N LEU A 126 9.14 -32.43 -1.68
CA LEU A 126 9.17 -31.05 -2.19
C LEU A 126 7.77 -30.52 -2.53
N PHE A 127 6.87 -31.37 -3.01
CA PHE A 127 5.48 -30.99 -3.26
C PHE A 127 4.78 -30.53 -1.97
N PHE A 128 4.82 -31.34 -0.91
CA PHE A 128 4.22 -30.98 0.38
C PHE A 128 4.92 -29.78 1.02
N LEU A 129 6.24 -29.67 0.90
CA LEU A 129 6.99 -28.50 1.38
C LEU A 129 6.55 -27.22 0.67
N SER A 130 6.37 -27.28 -0.65
CA SER A 130 5.87 -26.15 -1.45
C SER A 130 4.47 -25.72 -1.04
N LEU A 131 3.59 -26.69 -0.77
CA LEU A 131 2.23 -26.42 -0.30
C LEU A 131 2.23 -25.71 1.07
N ILE A 132 3.07 -26.16 2.00
CA ILE A 132 3.25 -25.52 3.32
C ILE A 132 3.75 -24.08 3.14
N PHE A 133 4.81 -23.87 2.37
CA PHE A 133 5.37 -22.54 2.15
C PHE A 133 4.40 -21.60 1.45
N LEU A 134 3.59 -22.09 0.52
CA LEU A 134 2.56 -21.28 -0.14
C LEU A 134 1.49 -20.83 0.85
N ILE A 135 0.98 -21.74 1.68
CA ILE A 135 -0.08 -21.43 2.66
C ILE A 135 0.43 -20.45 3.72
N TYR A 136 1.55 -20.76 4.36
CA TYR A 136 2.10 -19.89 5.42
C TYR A 136 2.67 -18.59 4.84
N GLY A 137 3.30 -18.66 3.67
CA GLY A 137 3.86 -17.50 3.00
C GLY A 137 2.81 -16.47 2.63
N PHE A 138 1.65 -16.91 2.17
CA PHE A 138 0.55 -16.01 1.89
C PHE A 138 0.01 -15.35 3.17
N LYS A 139 -0.18 -16.12 4.25
CA LYS A 139 -0.63 -15.56 5.54
C LYS A 139 0.34 -14.50 6.07
N ILE A 140 1.64 -14.81 6.06
CA ILE A 140 2.69 -13.90 6.51
C ILE A 140 2.73 -12.66 5.62
N ARG A 141 2.64 -12.82 4.29
CA ARG A 141 2.58 -11.70 3.35
C ARG A 141 1.40 -10.78 3.63
N ASN A 142 0.20 -11.35 3.76
CA ASN A 142 -1.00 -10.56 4.02
C ASN A 142 -0.90 -9.79 5.35
N TRP A 143 -0.38 -10.44 6.39
CA TRP A 143 -0.12 -9.78 7.67
C TRP A 143 0.89 -8.63 7.54
N ILE A 144 2.00 -8.82 6.82
CA ILE A 144 2.99 -7.76 6.58
C ILE A 144 2.38 -6.61 5.79
N THR A 145 1.65 -6.88 4.70
CA THR A 145 1.04 -5.83 3.88
C THR A 145 -0.01 -5.05 4.65
N PHE A 146 -0.77 -5.68 5.54
CA PHE A 146 -1.69 -4.97 6.43
C PHE A 146 -0.95 -3.96 7.33
N HIS A 147 0.16 -4.38 7.94
CA HIS A 147 0.96 -3.47 8.77
C HIS A 147 1.62 -2.36 7.97
N HIS A 148 1.92 -2.59 6.69
CA HIS A 148 2.35 -1.51 5.80
C HIS A 148 1.24 -0.47 5.62
N GLU A 149 -0.01 -0.87 5.41
CA GLU A 149 -1.16 0.05 5.29
C GLU A 149 -1.38 0.86 6.57
N LEU A 150 -1.41 0.20 7.74
CA LEU A 150 -1.58 0.89 9.04
C LEU A 150 -0.46 1.90 9.29
N ARG A 151 0.79 1.50 8.99
CA ARG A 151 1.93 2.40 9.11
C ARG A 151 1.80 3.54 8.10
N ALA A 152 1.43 3.28 6.85
CA ALA A 152 1.27 4.30 5.83
C ALA A 152 0.18 5.33 6.21
N ASP A 153 -0.95 4.89 6.75
CA ASP A 153 -1.99 5.78 7.29
C ASP A 153 -1.47 6.66 8.41
N ARG A 154 -0.79 6.06 9.40
CA ARG A 154 -0.19 6.82 10.51
C ARG A 154 0.81 7.86 10.01
N GLU A 155 1.73 7.43 9.16
CA GLU A 155 2.78 8.27 8.60
C GLU A 155 2.23 9.41 7.74
N ALA A 156 1.11 9.17 7.03
CA ALA A 156 0.39 10.20 6.30
C ALA A 156 -0.21 11.23 7.25
N VAL A 157 -0.95 10.78 8.27
CA VAL A 157 -1.57 11.66 9.26
C VAL A 157 -0.54 12.46 10.07
N LEU A 158 0.56 11.84 10.48
CA LEU A 158 1.62 12.54 11.23
C LEU A 158 2.26 13.67 10.42
N ARG A 159 2.37 13.51 9.10
CA ARG A 159 3.00 14.51 8.22
C ARG A 159 2.03 15.57 7.70
N THR A 160 0.81 15.19 7.37
CA THR A 160 -0.19 16.14 6.82
C THR A 160 -1.07 16.77 7.90
N ARG A 161 -1.20 16.11 9.06
CA ARG A 161 -2.15 16.46 10.14
C ARG A 161 -3.61 16.45 9.71
N LYS A 162 -3.96 15.65 8.70
CA LYS A 162 -5.31 15.61 8.09
C LYS A 162 -5.93 14.19 8.15
N PRO A 163 -6.28 13.67 9.34
CA PRO A 163 -6.89 12.33 9.45
C PRO A 163 -8.28 12.25 8.78
N LYS A 164 -9.11 13.28 8.93
CA LYS A 164 -10.46 13.33 8.30
C LYS A 164 -10.39 13.29 6.78
N ALA A 165 -9.42 14.00 6.19
CA ALA A 165 -9.23 14.02 4.75
C ALA A 165 -8.81 12.63 4.23
N LEU A 166 -7.89 11.95 4.93
CA LEU A 166 -7.51 10.58 4.58
C LEU A 166 -8.70 9.61 4.69
N GLN A 167 -9.46 9.69 5.79
CA GLN A 167 -10.63 8.85 6.01
C GLN A 167 -11.71 9.06 4.94
N SER A 168 -12.03 10.32 4.62
CA SER A 168 -12.99 10.68 3.57
C SER A 168 -12.54 10.16 2.21
N ALA A 169 -11.24 10.32 1.88
CA ALA A 169 -10.67 9.81 0.64
C ALA A 169 -10.81 8.27 0.55
N LEU A 170 -10.47 7.54 1.62
CA LEU A 170 -10.60 6.07 1.65
C LEU A 170 -12.04 5.60 1.45
N ILE A 171 -13.01 6.30 2.04
CA ILE A 171 -14.43 6.01 1.84
C ILE A 171 -14.82 6.27 0.39
N LYS A 172 -14.44 7.41 -0.20
CA LYS A 172 -14.70 7.74 -1.61
C LYS A 172 -14.10 6.69 -2.56
N ILE A 173 -12.87 6.27 -2.34
CA ILE A 173 -12.17 5.28 -3.19
C ILE A 173 -12.84 3.90 -3.08
N THR A 174 -13.26 3.48 -1.88
CA THR A 174 -13.84 2.14 -1.69
C THR A 174 -15.31 2.06 -2.08
N THR A 175 -16.05 3.17 -2.03
CA THR A 175 -17.48 3.19 -2.35
C THR A 175 -17.76 3.45 -3.83
N GLN A 176 -16.77 3.86 -4.62
CA GLN A 176 -16.94 3.94 -6.06
C GLN A 176 -17.11 2.53 -6.64
N PRO A 177 -18.19 2.25 -7.39
CA PRO A 177 -18.33 0.96 -8.04
C PRO A 177 -17.16 0.81 -9.01
N LEU A 178 -16.43 -0.30 -8.89
CA LEU A 178 -15.43 -0.76 -9.86
C LEU A 178 -16.12 -1.00 -11.21
N ILE A 179 -16.49 0.07 -11.92
CA ILE A 179 -17.07 -0.03 -13.25
C ILE A 179 -15.90 -0.29 -14.19
N SER A 180 -15.48 -1.56 -14.28
CA SER A 180 -14.79 -2.03 -15.47
C SER A 180 -15.80 -2.00 -16.63
N PRO A 181 -15.64 -1.15 -17.65
CA PRO A 181 -16.59 -1.06 -18.75
C PRO A 181 -16.55 -2.29 -19.68
N ASN A 182 -15.60 -3.20 -19.47
CA ASN A 182 -15.45 -4.41 -20.27
C ASN A 182 -15.95 -5.60 -19.47
N ARG A 183 -17.02 -6.24 -19.98
CA ARG A 183 -17.44 -7.56 -19.51
C ARG A 183 -16.23 -8.51 -19.58
N PRO A 184 -15.73 -9.03 -18.45
CA PRO A 184 -14.65 -10.00 -18.48
C PRO A 184 -15.07 -11.23 -19.29
N SER A 185 -14.17 -11.78 -20.10
CA SER A 185 -14.39 -13.06 -20.77
C SER A 185 -14.68 -14.16 -19.73
N HIS A 186 -15.33 -15.26 -20.13
CA HIS A 186 -15.58 -16.39 -19.21
C HIS A 186 -14.31 -16.90 -18.52
N PHE A 187 -13.15 -16.78 -19.18
CA PHE A 187 -11.85 -17.10 -18.61
C PHE A 187 -11.41 -16.09 -17.53
N ALA A 188 -11.66 -14.80 -17.73
CA ALA A 188 -11.40 -13.78 -16.72
C ALA A 188 -12.35 -13.92 -15.52
N LEU A 189 -13.62 -14.27 -15.74
CA LEU A 189 -14.55 -14.62 -14.65
C LEU A 189 -14.11 -15.88 -13.90
N PHE A 190 -13.55 -16.87 -14.59
CA PHE A 190 -13.00 -18.08 -13.96
C PHE A 190 -11.76 -17.77 -13.13
N ILE A 191 -10.82 -16.97 -13.64
CA ILE A 191 -9.64 -16.52 -12.90
C ILE A 191 -10.01 -15.62 -11.73
N GLU A 192 -10.99 -14.72 -11.89
CA GLU A 192 -11.53 -13.94 -10.77
C GLU A 192 -12.21 -14.83 -9.74
N SER A 193 -12.99 -15.83 -10.16
CA SER A 193 -13.63 -16.77 -9.22
C SER A 193 -12.61 -17.62 -8.47
N ILE A 194 -11.50 -18.04 -9.10
CA ILE A 194 -10.38 -18.71 -8.44
C ILE A 194 -9.63 -17.74 -7.52
N TYR A 195 -9.41 -16.49 -7.93
CA TYR A 195 -8.83 -15.45 -7.10
C TYR A 195 -9.69 -15.17 -5.86
N TRP A 196 -11.01 -15.06 -6.00
CA TRP A 196 -11.97 -14.87 -4.91
C TRP A 196 -12.10 -16.12 -4.02
N LEU A 197 -11.97 -17.32 -4.58
CA LEU A 197 -11.94 -18.58 -3.83
C LEU A 197 -10.62 -18.70 -3.02
N ILE A 198 -9.49 -18.39 -3.64
CA ILE A 198 -8.16 -18.32 -2.99
C ILE A 198 -8.14 -17.19 -1.95
N ALA A 199 -8.76 -16.05 -2.24
CA ALA A 199 -8.97 -14.95 -1.30
C ALA A 199 -9.82 -15.40 -0.11
N TYR A 200 -10.93 -16.09 -0.34
CA TYR A 200 -11.83 -16.61 0.68
C TYR A 200 -11.16 -17.65 1.59
N PHE A 201 -10.43 -18.62 1.03
CA PHE A 201 -9.69 -19.62 1.81
C PHE A 201 -8.44 -19.07 2.52
N ILE A 202 -7.94 -17.91 2.10
CA ILE A 202 -6.73 -17.29 2.66
C ILE A 202 -6.98 -15.92 3.33
N GLY A 203 -8.25 -15.57 3.59
CA GLY A 203 -8.63 -14.42 4.41
C GLY A 203 -8.49 -13.04 3.75
N PHE A 204 -8.53 -12.94 2.43
CA PHE A 204 -8.85 -11.69 1.73
C PHE A 204 -10.38 -11.48 1.72
N GLU A 205 -10.96 -11.26 2.89
CA GLU A 205 -12.02 -10.25 2.96
C GLU A 205 -11.33 -8.89 2.72
N HIS A 206 -12.01 -7.77 2.50
CA HIS A 206 -11.34 -6.46 2.67
C HIS A 206 -11.34 -6.17 4.19
N PRO A 207 -10.42 -6.70 5.01
CA PRO A 207 -10.59 -6.70 6.46
C PRO A 207 -10.17 -5.32 7.01
N HIS A 208 -9.37 -4.60 6.22
CA HIS A 208 -8.59 -3.46 6.68
C HIS A 208 -9.32 -2.15 6.55
N LEU A 209 -10.35 -2.02 5.71
CA LEU A 209 -11.01 -0.71 5.60
C LEU A 209 -11.65 -0.32 6.93
N LYS A 210 -12.39 -1.25 7.56
CA LYS A 210 -12.99 -1.00 8.87
C LYS A 210 -11.92 -0.70 9.92
N GLU A 211 -10.89 -1.54 10.00
CA GLU A 211 -9.78 -1.41 10.95
C GLU A 211 -9.01 -0.09 10.76
N ARG A 212 -8.76 0.33 9.51
CA ARG A 212 -8.12 1.60 9.16
C ARG A 212 -9.01 2.79 9.49
N ILE A 213 -10.31 2.72 9.18
CA ILE A 213 -11.27 3.78 9.53
C ILE A 213 -11.38 3.93 11.04
N GLU A 214 -11.47 2.85 11.80
CA GLU A 214 -11.48 2.87 13.27
C GLU A 214 -10.20 3.49 13.84
N TYR A 215 -9.04 3.13 13.27
CA TYR A 215 -7.76 3.72 13.64
C TYR A 215 -7.71 5.23 13.36
N LEU A 216 -8.20 5.67 12.20
CA LEU A 216 -8.24 7.08 11.81
C LEU A 216 -9.24 7.88 12.66
N ASP A 217 -10.39 7.30 13.01
CA ASP A 217 -11.36 7.91 13.91
C ASP A 217 -10.76 8.13 15.32
N PHE A 218 -10.08 7.11 15.84
CA PHE A 218 -9.35 7.21 17.10
C PHE A 218 -8.27 8.30 17.05
N THR A 219 -7.48 8.34 15.98
CA THR A 219 -6.42 9.34 15.79
C THR A 219 -7.01 10.75 15.70
N ASN A 220 -8.14 10.91 15.01
CA ASN A 220 -8.84 12.18 14.92
C ASN A 220 -9.30 12.69 16.29
N LYS A 221 -9.87 11.82 17.13
CA LYS A 221 -10.28 12.16 18.51
C LYS A 221 -9.11 12.63 19.36
N ILE A 222 -7.93 12.01 19.21
CA ILE A 222 -6.72 12.44 19.92
C ILE A 222 -6.30 13.85 19.49
N LEU A 223 -6.26 14.12 18.18
CA LEU A 223 -5.87 15.44 17.68
C LEU A 223 -6.86 16.52 18.12
N GLU A 224 -8.16 16.26 18.04
CA GLU A 224 -9.20 17.18 18.54
C GLU A 224 -9.04 17.46 20.04
N TYR A 225 -8.71 16.43 20.84
CA TYR A 225 -8.45 16.61 22.27
C TYR A 225 -7.26 17.53 22.54
N HIS A 226 -6.15 17.36 21.82
CA HIS A 226 -4.96 18.20 21.97
C HIS A 226 -5.16 19.63 21.46
N GLU A 227 -5.94 19.83 20.39
CA GLU A 227 -6.29 21.18 19.93
C GLU A 227 -7.13 21.95 20.96
N VAL A 228 -8.01 21.25 21.68
CA VAL A 228 -8.85 21.84 22.73
C VAL A 228 -8.09 22.02 24.05
N ASN A 229 -7.07 21.20 24.33
CA ASN A 229 -6.29 21.23 25.58
C ASN A 229 -4.79 21.45 25.32
N PRO A 230 -4.38 22.65 24.86
CA PRO A 230 -2.99 22.93 24.48
C PRO A 230 -2.00 22.97 25.67
N GLU A 231 -2.49 23.12 26.91
CA GLU A 231 -1.66 23.16 28.11
C GLU A 231 -1.06 21.79 28.49
N ILE A 232 -1.58 20.69 27.93
CA ILE A 232 -1.00 19.35 28.09
C ILE A 232 0.06 19.14 27.00
N SER A 233 1.07 20.01 27.01
CA SER A 233 2.29 19.83 26.21
C SER A 233 3.21 18.84 26.93
N GLN A 234 3.92 18.01 26.17
CA GLN A 234 4.80 16.91 26.62
C GLN A 234 5.91 17.31 27.62
N ASP A 235 6.08 18.60 27.92
CA ASP A 235 7.09 19.12 28.84
C ASP A 235 6.74 18.94 30.33
N ASP A 236 5.47 18.71 30.68
CA ASP A 236 5.02 18.45 32.06
C ASP A 236 4.96 16.95 32.42
N PHE A 237 5.71 16.11 31.70
CA PHE A 237 5.95 14.72 32.14
C PHE A 237 6.97 14.70 33.29
N ILE A 238 6.56 15.19 34.46
CA ILE A 238 7.33 15.00 35.69
C ILE A 238 7.16 13.53 36.10
N VAL A 239 8.14 12.69 35.77
CA VAL A 239 8.28 11.37 36.39
C VAL A 239 8.63 11.60 37.86
N LEU A 240 7.61 11.71 38.72
CA LEU A 240 7.80 11.69 40.16
C LEU A 240 8.40 10.33 40.50
N LYS A 241 9.67 10.37 40.92
CA LYS A 241 10.41 9.20 41.42
C LYS A 241 9.50 8.49 42.42
N ALA A 242 9.11 7.25 42.13
CA ALA A 242 8.35 6.42 43.06
C ALA A 242 9.09 6.43 44.41
N CYS A 243 8.37 6.74 45.50
CA CYS A 243 8.91 6.88 46.84
C CYS A 243 10.04 5.87 47.11
N SER A 244 11.24 6.37 47.43
CA SER A 244 12.19 5.52 48.16
C SER A 244 11.52 5.17 49.48
N SER A 245 11.35 3.88 49.70
CA SER A 245 10.97 3.32 50.98
C SER A 245 11.97 3.78 52.03
N ASP A 246 11.60 4.78 52.83
CA ASP A 246 12.20 4.97 54.15
C ASP A 246 11.75 3.81 55.04
N GLY A 247 12.72 3.15 55.65
CA GLY A 247 12.53 2.06 56.59
C GLY A 247 13.87 1.57 57.13
N GLN A 248 14.53 2.43 57.91
CA GLN A 248 15.28 1.98 59.09
C GLN A 248 14.28 1.58 60.18
#